data_AF-A0AAV7WCA9-F1
#
_entry.id   AF-A0AAV7WCA9-F1
#
_cell.length_a   1.000
_cell.length_b   1.000
_cell.length_c   1.000
_cell.angle_alpha   90.00
_cell.angle_beta   90.00
_cell.angle_gamma   90.00
#
_symmetry.space_group_name_H-M   'P 1'
#
loop_
_entity.id
_entity.type
_entity.pdbx_description
1 polymer ?
#
loop_
_entity_poly.entity_id
_entity_poly.type
_entity_poly.pdbx_seq_one_letter_code
_entity_poly.pdbx_strand_id
1 'polypeptide(L)'
;MMPAPWANTTDTEKLIQFLQTSVTERRRKGTFFISQVVLTPKASTVVKGVASGLRETITERALPAMMHWVRTQKPGESGINIITADFVELGEFIGTVIKLNYLLDEGEANTT
;
A
#
# COMPACT_ATOMS: atom_id res chain seq x y z
N MET A 1 0.10 -16.22 -13.37
CA MET A 1 0.25 -16.11 -11.89
C MET A 1 0.25 -14.65 -11.52
N MET A 2 -0.48 -14.26 -10.47
CA MET A 2 -0.57 -12.90 -9.95
C MET A 2 0.21 -12.84 -8.63
N PRO A 3 1.53 -12.54 -8.67
CA PRO A 3 2.36 -12.56 -7.47
C PRO A 3 2.02 -11.38 -6.55
N ALA A 4 2.09 -11.61 -5.25
CA ALA A 4 1.93 -10.59 -4.23
C ALA A 4 3.21 -10.55 -3.36
N PRO A 5 4.30 -9.90 -3.80
CA PRO A 5 5.48 -9.74 -2.97
C PRO A 5 5.24 -8.64 -1.92
N TRP A 6 5.85 -8.76 -0.74
CA TRP A 6 5.81 -7.73 0.31
C TRP A 6 7.22 -7.42 0.81
N ALA A 7 7.40 -6.24 1.40
CA ALA A 7 8.72 -5.71 1.77
C ALA A 7 9.43 -6.46 2.92
N ASN A 8 8.69 -7.30 3.67
CA ASN A 8 9.19 -8.07 4.82
C ASN A 8 10.03 -7.23 5.81
N THR A 9 9.50 -6.08 6.23
CA THR A 9 10.19 -5.10 7.06
C THR A 9 9.24 -4.48 8.08
N THR A 10 9.80 -3.99 9.20
CA THR A 10 9.11 -3.10 10.16
C THR A 10 9.37 -1.63 9.88
N ASP A 11 10.26 -1.35 8.93
CA ASP A 11 10.71 -0.01 8.57
C ASP A 11 9.80 0.55 7.47
N THR A 12 9.07 1.61 7.82
CA THR A 12 8.12 2.29 6.93
C THR A 12 8.78 2.84 5.68
N GLU A 13 10.00 3.40 5.76
CA GLU A 13 10.68 3.96 4.60
C GLU A 13 11.03 2.88 3.59
N LYS A 14 11.53 1.74 4.08
CA LYS A 14 11.81 0.57 3.23
C LYS A 14 10.54 0.00 2.59
N LEU A 15 9.41 0.02 3.29
CA LEU A 15 8.13 -0.34 2.72
C LEU A 15 7.74 0.62 1.58
N ILE A 16 7.81 1.93 1.79
CA ILE A 16 7.47 2.92 0.76
C ILE A 16 8.39 2.79 -0.45
N GLN A 17 9.70 2.65 -0.24
CA GLN A 17 10.67 2.44 -1.31
C GLN A 17 10.34 1.18 -2.11
N PHE A 18 10.07 0.06 -1.43
CA PHE A 18 9.67 -1.19 -2.09
C PHE A 18 8.41 -1.01 -2.94
N LEU A 19 7.39 -0.33 -2.43
CA LEU A 19 6.14 -0.08 -3.15
C LEU A 19 6.36 0.79 -4.40
N GLN A 20 7.11 1.88 -4.27
CA GLN A 20 7.45 2.78 -5.38
C GLN A 20 8.24 2.06 -6.47
N THR A 21 9.26 1.30 -6.09
CA THR A 21 10.05 0.48 -7.02
C THR A 21 9.17 -0.56 -7.70
N SER A 22 8.31 -1.26 -6.95
CA SER A 22 7.44 -2.30 -7.52
C SER A 22 6.44 -1.76 -8.54
N VAL A 23 5.86 -0.58 -8.31
CA VAL A 23 4.95 0.07 -9.28
C VAL A 23 5.72 0.54 -10.52
N THR A 24 6.91 1.11 -10.33
CA THR A 24 7.71 1.70 -11.42
C THR A 24 8.33 0.63 -12.32
N GLU A 25 8.90 -0.42 -11.72
CA GLU A 25 9.66 -1.46 -12.42
C GLU A 25 8.81 -2.65 -12.86
N ARG A 26 7.48 -2.60 -12.69
CA ARG A 26 6.62 -3.72 -13.06
C ARG A 26 6.78 -4.09 -14.53
N ARG A 27 7.04 -5.37 -14.75
CA ARG A 27 7.42 -5.93 -16.05
C ARG A 27 6.31 -5.88 -17.10
N ARG A 28 5.04 -5.91 -16.69
CA ARG A 28 3.87 -5.96 -17.59
C ARG A 28 2.85 -4.89 -17.20
N LYS A 29 2.82 -3.82 -17.98
CA LYS A 29 1.77 -2.80 -17.90
C LYS A 29 0.43 -3.38 -18.38
N GLY A 30 -0.68 -2.81 -17.92
CA GLY A 30 -2.03 -3.26 -18.30
C GLY A 30 -2.43 -4.63 -17.76
N THR A 31 -1.70 -5.17 -16.78
CA THR A 31 -2.04 -6.45 -16.11
C THR A 31 -2.37 -6.22 -14.63
N PHE A 32 -3.04 -7.20 -14.00
CA PHE A 32 -3.28 -7.14 -12.56
C PHE A 32 -1.95 -7.05 -11.80
N PHE A 33 -1.87 -6.09 -10.90
CA PHE A 33 -0.71 -5.80 -10.08
C PHE A 33 -1.16 -5.61 -8.63
N ILE A 34 -0.48 -6.31 -7.71
CA ILE A 34 -0.80 -6.29 -6.28
C ILE A 34 0.27 -5.48 -5.54
N SER A 35 -0.17 -4.45 -4.83
CA SER A 35 0.63 -3.67 -3.88
C SER A 35 0.34 -4.14 -2.46
N GLN A 36 1.31 -4.80 -1.83
CA GLN A 36 1.22 -5.24 -0.44
C GLN A 36 1.75 -4.17 0.53
N VAL A 37 0.84 -3.39 1.10
CA VAL A 37 1.13 -2.34 2.08
C VAL A 37 1.04 -2.94 3.50
N VAL A 38 1.97 -3.85 3.80
CA VAL A 38 2.01 -4.62 5.06
C VAL A 38 3.38 -4.50 5.71
N LEU A 39 3.41 -4.19 7.01
CA LEU A 39 4.61 -4.24 7.84
C LEU A 39 4.70 -5.58 8.57
N THR A 40 5.86 -6.23 8.51
CA THR A 40 6.08 -7.53 9.16
C THR A 40 6.99 -7.37 10.38
N PRO A 41 6.51 -7.61 11.61
CA PRO A 41 7.36 -7.70 12.78
C PRO A 41 8.40 -8.81 12.59
N LYS A 42 9.69 -8.53 12.83
CA LYS A 42 10.74 -9.57 12.76
C LYS A 42 10.42 -10.72 13.72
N ALA A 43 10.58 -11.96 13.24
CA ALA A 43 10.28 -13.20 13.97
C ALA A 43 11.04 -13.33 15.31
N SER A 44 12.16 -12.63 15.49
CA SER A 44 12.97 -12.67 16.72
C SER A 44 12.34 -11.97 17.94
N THR A 45 11.21 -11.26 17.78
CA THR A 45 10.60 -10.44 18.86
C THR A 45 9.18 -10.92 19.23
N VAL A 46 8.78 -12.13 18.81
CA VAL A 46 7.41 -12.65 19.07
C VAL A 46 7.30 -13.23 20.49
N VAL A 47 7.29 -12.35 21.50
CA VAL A 47 6.74 -12.67 22.82
C VAL A 47 5.28 -12.23 22.81
N LYS A 48 4.37 -13.22 22.83
CA LYS A 48 2.92 -13.12 22.49
C LYS A 48 2.08 -12.04 23.22
N GLY A 49 2.61 -11.33 24.23
CA GLY A 49 1.89 -10.28 24.96
C GLY A 49 2.29 -8.84 24.63
N VAL A 50 3.50 -8.61 24.08
CA VAL A 50 4.02 -7.25 23.74
C VAL A 50 3.68 -6.88 22.28
N ALA A 51 3.41 -7.89 21.45
CA ALA A 51 3.24 -7.73 20.01
C ALA A 51 1.96 -7.00 19.59
N SER A 52 0.87 -7.03 20.38
CA SER A 52 -0.35 -6.28 20.05
C SER A 52 -0.11 -4.77 20.11
N GLY A 53 0.39 -4.28 21.25
CA GLY A 53 0.73 -2.87 21.43
C GLY A 53 1.89 -2.43 20.52
N LEU A 54 2.86 -3.30 20.25
CA LEU A 54 3.94 -3.01 19.31
C LEU A 54 3.44 -2.91 17.86
N ARG A 55 2.54 -3.80 17.43
CA ARG A 55 1.91 -3.73 16.10
C ARG A 55 1.08 -2.48 15.97
N GLU A 56 0.25 -2.17 16.96
CA GLU A 56 -0.56 -0.95 16.98
C GLU A 56 0.33 0.30 16.94
N THR A 57 1.38 0.37 17.77
CA THR A 57 2.32 1.51 17.77
C THR A 57 3.10 1.64 16.46
N ILE A 58 3.53 0.52 15.86
CA ILE A 58 4.23 0.53 14.55
C ILE A 58 3.26 1.00 13.47
N THR A 59 2.04 0.46 13.46
CA THR A 59 1.01 0.82 12.50
C THR A 59 0.61 2.28 12.65
N GLU A 60 0.37 2.79 13.84
CA GLU A 60 0.03 4.20 14.08
C GLU A 60 1.12 5.16 13.59
N ARG A 61 2.39 4.79 13.77
CA ARG A 61 3.53 5.59 13.27
C ARG A 61 3.70 5.47 11.75
N ALA A 62 3.39 4.32 11.17
CA ALA A 62 3.54 4.07 9.75
C ALA A 62 2.35 4.57 8.92
N LEU A 63 1.16 4.60 9.51
CA LEU A 63 -0.11 4.92 8.88
C LEU A 63 -0.05 6.27 8.13
N PRO A 64 0.51 7.37 8.67
CA PRO A 64 0.62 8.62 7.92
C PRO A 64 1.40 8.47 6.61
N ALA A 65 2.51 7.74 6.61
CA ALA A 65 3.33 7.53 5.42
C ALA A 65 2.67 6.56 4.43
N MET A 66 2.03 5.49 4.92
CA MET A 66 1.24 4.57 4.09
C MET A 66 0.08 5.31 3.42
N MET A 67 -0.67 6.11 4.18
CA MET A 67 -1.77 6.94 3.68
C MET A 67 -1.28 7.95 2.66
N HIS A 68 -0.16 8.62 2.92
CA HIS A 68 0.45 9.53 1.96
C HIS A 68 0.81 8.81 0.65
N TRP A 69 1.43 7.64 0.74
CA TRP A 69 1.74 6.83 -0.44
C TRP A 69 0.47 6.48 -1.22
N VAL A 70 -0.59 5.97 -0.58
CA VAL A 70 -1.86 5.64 -1.25
C VAL A 70 -2.44 6.86 -1.96
N ARG A 71 -2.47 8.04 -1.31
CA ARG A 71 -3.02 9.29 -1.89
C ARG A 71 -2.27 9.77 -3.12
N THR A 72 -0.99 9.43 -3.27
CA THR A 72 -0.17 9.84 -4.41
C THR A 72 -0.26 8.85 -5.58
N GLN A 73 -0.92 7.71 -5.40
CA GLN A 73 -1.09 6.74 -6.46
C GLN A 73 -2.16 7.17 -7.46
N LYS A 74 -2.05 6.66 -8.67
CA LYS A 74 -3.08 6.75 -9.70
C LYS A 74 -3.50 5.34 -10.09
N PRO A 75 -4.78 5.11 -10.41
CA PRO A 75 -5.21 3.88 -11.06
C PRO A 75 -4.76 3.84 -12.54
N GLY A 76 -4.96 2.70 -13.20
CA GLY A 76 -4.82 2.57 -14.66
C GLY A 76 -3.55 1.86 -15.11
N GLU A 77 -3.26 1.94 -16.42
CA GLU A 77 -2.30 1.03 -17.08
C GLU A 77 -0.92 1.11 -16.44
N SER A 78 -0.46 2.29 -16.01
CA SER A 78 0.83 2.56 -15.33
C SER A 78 0.73 2.73 -13.81
N GLY A 79 -0.45 2.55 -13.25
CA GLY A 79 -0.76 2.80 -11.84
C GLY A 79 -0.85 1.53 -10.99
N ILE A 80 -1.45 1.70 -9.81
CA ILE A 80 -1.82 0.58 -8.94
C ILE A 80 -3.18 -0.01 -9.36
N ASN A 81 -3.46 -1.24 -8.92
CA ASN A 81 -4.72 -1.93 -9.21
C ASN A 81 -5.31 -2.58 -7.95
N ILE A 82 -4.61 -3.56 -7.38
CA ILE A 82 -5.04 -4.26 -6.16
C ILE A 82 -4.15 -3.84 -5.01
N ILE A 83 -4.73 -3.42 -3.89
CA ILE A 83 -3.98 -3.13 -2.65
C ILE A 83 -4.37 -4.15 -1.58
N THR A 84 -3.38 -4.77 -0.95
CA THR A 84 -3.56 -5.54 0.29
C THR A 84 -2.86 -4.82 1.43
N ALA A 85 -3.52 -4.69 2.58
CA ALA A 85 -3.00 -3.98 3.74
C ALA A 85 -3.59 -4.54 5.04
N ASP A 86 -2.88 -4.36 6.15
CA ASP A 86 -3.36 -4.67 7.51
C ASP A 86 -3.97 -3.41 8.15
N PHE A 87 -4.89 -3.59 9.11
CA PHE A 87 -5.51 -2.52 9.90
C PHE A 87 -6.20 -1.43 9.04
N VAL A 88 -6.91 -1.85 7.99
CA VAL A 88 -7.59 -0.94 7.04
C VAL A 88 -8.70 -0.12 7.69
N GLU A 89 -9.18 -0.52 8.86
CA GLU A 89 -10.09 0.26 9.71
C GLU A 89 -9.46 1.53 10.31
N LEU A 90 -8.14 1.68 10.28
CA LEU A 90 -7.47 2.87 10.82
C LEU A 90 -7.45 4.02 9.82
N GLY A 91 -7.98 5.17 10.25
CA GLY A 91 -8.05 6.39 9.46
C GLY A 91 -8.96 6.23 8.23
N GLU A 92 -8.71 7.06 7.22
CA GLU A 92 -9.54 7.14 6.01
C GLU A 92 -9.06 6.17 4.90
N PHE A 93 -8.43 5.03 5.24
CA PHE A 93 -7.76 4.16 4.28
C PHE A 93 -8.71 3.68 3.18
N ILE A 94 -9.81 3.02 3.58
CA ILE A 94 -10.80 2.47 2.65
C ILE A 94 -11.36 3.57 1.73
N GLY A 95 -11.81 4.68 2.33
CA GLY A 95 -12.35 5.80 1.57
C GLY A 95 -11.34 6.42 0.61
N THR A 96 -10.07 6.48 1.00
CA THR A 96 -8.99 6.98 0.13
C THR A 96 -8.73 6.05 -1.05
N VAL A 97 -8.68 4.73 -0.83
CA VAL A 97 -8.51 3.75 -1.90
C VAL A 97 -9.67 3.81 -2.89
N ILE A 98 -10.92 3.88 -2.40
CA ILE A 98 -12.11 4.01 -3.25
C ILE A 98 -12.04 5.30 -4.09
N LYS A 99 -11.65 6.43 -3.46
CA LYS A 99 -11.53 7.73 -4.13
C LYS A 99 -10.57 7.72 -5.31
N LEU A 100 -9.54 6.87 -5.29
CA LEU A 100 -8.60 6.77 -6.41
C LEU A 100 -9.28 6.35 -7.72
N ASN A 101 -10.35 5.54 -7.67
CA ASN A 101 -11.02 5.08 -8.89
C ASN A 101 -11.66 6.22 -9.67
N TYR A 102 -12.12 7.28 -9.00
CA TYR A 102 -12.74 8.44 -9.67
C TYR A 102 -11.72 9.35 -10.38
N LEU A 103 -10.41 9.16 -10.14
CA LEU A 103 -9.36 9.90 -10.87
C LEU A 103 -9.27 9.49 -12.35
N LEU A 104 -9.82 8.34 -12.74
CA LEU A 104 -9.92 7.94 -14.15
C LEU A 104 -10.98 8.76 -14.88
N ASP A 105 -12.12 9.00 -14.22
CA ASP A 105 -13.28 9.67 -14.81
C ASP A 105 -12.98 11.16 -15.11
N GLU A 106 -12.14 11.81 -14.28
CA GLU A 106 -11.69 13.19 -14.49
C GLU A 106 -10.71 13.33 -15.68
N GLY A 107 -10.04 12.24 -16.08
CA GLY A 107 -9.12 12.21 -17.22
C GLY A 107 -9.81 12.17 -18.57
N GLU A 108 -10.95 11.48 -18.69
CA GLU A 108 -11.72 11.38 -19.94
C GLU A 108 -12.53 12.65 -20.25
N ALA A 109 -13.08 13.31 -19.22
CA ALA A 109 -13.87 14.53 -19.37
C ALA A 109 -13.10 15.74 -19.95
N ASN A 110 -11.76 15.74 -19.85
CA ASN A 110 -10.91 16.84 -20.34
C ASN A 110 -10.38 16.62 -21.78
N THR A 111 -10.79 15.54 -22.43
CA THR A 111 -10.36 15.16 -23.80
C THR A 111 -11.48 15.17 -24.84
N THR A 112 -12.66 15.71 -24.50
CA THR A 112 -13.80 15.87 -25.41
C THR A 112 -14.11 17.35 -25.60
#